data_AF-A0A6J6HGB8-F1
#
_entry.id   AF-A0A6J6HGB8-F1
#
_cell.length_a   1.000
_cell.length_b   1.000
_cell.length_c   1.000
_cell.angle_alpha   90.00
_cell.angle_beta   90.00
_cell.angle_gamma   90.00
#
_symmetry.space_group_name_H-M   'P 1'
#
loop_
_entity.id
_entity.type
_entity.pdbx_description
1 polymer ?
#
loop_
_entity_poly.entity_id
_entity_poly.type
_entity_poly.pdbx_seq_one_letter_code
_entity_poly.pdbx_strand_id
1 'polypeptide(L)'
;MRDVRYVGNVAVTAGQTEFSAAGCRDLMETGSIDYCNFDSSWSGGPTEWRRAAAIATVYDVKMAHHEEPQVASHLLASIPHGTYLEFFHPKRDPIWHNMIANRPPLIDGHMQLNDTPGLGWELDRDYIKKYRIAERVSELK
;
A
#
# COMPACT_ATOMS: atom_id res chain seq x y z
N MET A 1 -10.09 17.69 0.55
CA MET A 1 -11.19 16.80 0.09
C MET A 1 -12.41 16.80 1.00
N ARG A 2 -12.35 17.35 2.22
CA ARG A 2 -13.48 17.43 3.18
C ARG A 2 -14.83 17.82 2.59
N ASP A 3 -14.91 18.91 1.83
CA ASP A 3 -16.20 19.40 1.34
C ASP A 3 -16.81 18.43 0.32
N VAL A 4 -15.98 17.79 -0.51
CA VAL A 4 -16.41 16.71 -1.42
C VAL A 4 -16.97 15.52 -0.61
N ARG A 5 -16.30 15.13 0.48
CA ARG A 5 -16.75 14.04 1.37
C ARG A 5 -18.15 14.32 1.94
N TYR A 6 -18.38 15.53 2.46
CA TYR A 6 -19.63 15.87 3.11
C TYR A 6 -20.79 16.15 2.15
N VAL A 7 -20.51 16.60 0.93
CA VAL A 7 -21.55 16.90 -0.06
C VAL A 7 -21.83 15.71 -0.99
N GLY A 8 -20.82 14.91 -1.31
CA GLY A 8 -20.88 13.88 -2.36
C GLY A 8 -21.50 12.55 -1.95
N ASN A 9 -21.70 12.30 -0.65
CA ASN A 9 -22.27 11.05 -0.11
C ASN A 9 -21.55 9.77 -0.60
N VAL A 10 -20.26 9.87 -0.92
CA VAL A 10 -19.37 8.76 -1.27
C VAL A 10 -18.12 8.91 -0.42
N ALA A 11 -17.63 7.79 0.11
CA ALA A 11 -16.45 7.78 0.95
C ALA A 11 -15.23 8.31 0.19
N VAL A 12 -14.36 9.04 0.91
CA VAL A 12 -13.16 9.66 0.33
C VAL A 12 -11.90 8.97 0.83
N THR A 13 -11.00 8.69 -0.12
CA THR A 13 -9.68 8.12 0.15
C THR A 13 -8.60 9.13 -0.24
N ALA A 14 -7.61 9.35 0.63
CA ALA A 14 -6.37 10.05 0.30
C ALA A 14 -5.26 9.63 1.27
N GLY A 15 -4.04 10.13 1.06
CA GLY A 15 -2.88 9.83 1.91
C GLY A 15 -1.64 9.47 1.10
N GLN A 16 -1.78 8.86 -0.08
CA GLN A 16 -0.64 8.45 -0.91
C GLN A 16 0.31 9.58 -1.33
N THR A 17 -0.15 10.84 -1.32
CA THR A 17 0.65 12.03 -1.65
C THR A 17 1.30 12.67 -0.41
N GLU A 18 0.91 12.25 0.79
CA GLU A 18 1.50 12.76 2.02
C GLU A 18 2.88 12.13 2.25
N PHE A 19 3.80 12.90 2.84
CA PHE A 19 5.18 12.45 3.07
C PHE A 19 5.41 11.79 4.44
N SER A 20 4.50 11.95 5.38
CA SER A 20 4.66 11.46 6.76
C SER A 20 3.32 11.15 7.42
N ALA A 21 3.37 10.43 8.54
CA ALA A 21 2.19 10.19 9.38
C ALA A 21 1.56 11.50 9.90
N ALA A 22 2.36 12.56 10.06
CA ALA A 22 1.86 13.88 10.43
C ALA A 22 0.99 14.50 9.33
N GLY A 23 1.38 14.38 8.05
CA GLY A 23 0.54 14.82 6.92
C GLY A 23 -0.76 14.03 6.83
N CYS A 24 -0.69 12.71 7.07
CA CYS A 24 -1.89 11.88 7.17
C CYS A 24 -2.81 12.32 8.32
N ARG A 25 -2.24 12.66 9.48
CA ARG A 25 -3.00 13.20 10.61
C ARG A 25 -3.76 14.45 10.21
N ASP A 26 -3.13 15.37 9.48
CA ASP A 26 -3.78 16.61 9.05
C ASP A 26 -5.00 16.34 8.14
N LEU A 27 -4.95 15.32 7.28
CA LEU A 27 -6.11 14.87 6.50
C LEU A 27 -7.25 14.36 7.40
N MET A 28 -6.92 13.57 8.43
CA MET A 28 -7.89 12.99 9.37
C MET A 28 -8.52 14.07 10.25
N GLU A 29 -7.71 14.95 10.83
CA GLU A 29 -8.15 16.07 11.68
C GLU A 29 -9.08 17.02 10.92
N THR A 30 -8.76 17.31 9.65
CA THR A 30 -9.61 18.14 8.80
C THR A 30 -10.94 17.44 8.45
N GLY A 31 -11.09 16.14 8.74
CA GLY A 31 -12.23 15.32 8.34
C GLY A 31 -12.26 15.08 6.82
N SER A 32 -11.10 15.08 6.16
CA SER A 32 -11.01 15.00 4.70
C SER A 32 -11.20 13.60 4.13
N ILE A 33 -11.05 12.55 4.94
CA ILE A 33 -10.97 11.16 4.46
C ILE A 33 -11.75 10.19 5.36
N ASP A 34 -12.24 9.11 4.75
CA ASP A 34 -12.76 7.91 5.39
C ASP A 34 -11.74 6.76 5.36
N TYR A 35 -10.88 6.77 4.33
CA TYR A 35 -9.80 5.81 4.13
C TYR A 35 -8.46 6.53 3.95
N CYS A 36 -7.43 6.08 4.64
CA CYS A 36 -6.07 6.55 4.45
C CYS A 36 -5.28 5.54 3.60
N ASN A 37 -4.92 5.88 2.36
CA ASN A 37 -4.13 5.01 1.46
C ASN A 37 -2.63 5.36 1.44
N PHE A 38 -2.09 5.81 2.59
CA PHE A 38 -0.70 6.21 2.74
C PHE A 38 0.27 5.11 2.26
N ASP A 39 1.25 5.50 1.43
CA ASP A 39 2.17 4.58 0.77
C ASP A 39 3.46 4.41 1.60
N SER A 40 3.64 3.23 2.18
CA SER A 40 4.83 2.93 2.98
C SER A 40 6.13 2.93 2.16
N SER A 41 6.08 2.59 0.87
CA SER A 41 7.28 2.50 0.03
C SER A 41 7.85 3.87 -0.32
N TRP A 42 7.01 4.91 -0.31
CA TRP A 42 7.40 6.30 -0.59
C TRP A 42 7.68 7.11 0.67
N SER A 43 7.07 6.73 1.79
CA SER A 43 6.96 7.63 2.95
C SER A 43 7.55 7.04 4.23
N GLY A 44 8.77 6.49 4.15
CA GLY A 44 9.55 6.08 5.33
C GLY A 44 9.34 4.64 5.81
N GLY A 45 8.71 3.80 5.00
CA GLY A 45 8.61 2.35 5.22
C GLY A 45 7.49 1.93 6.19
N PRO A 46 7.43 0.61 6.52
CA PRO A 46 6.47 0.04 7.47
C PRO A 46 6.41 0.76 8.82
N THR A 47 7.54 1.27 9.31
CA THR A 47 7.60 1.98 10.59
C THR A 47 6.75 3.24 10.58
N GLU A 48 6.86 4.07 9.54
CA GLU A 48 6.10 5.31 9.43
C GLU A 48 4.62 5.03 9.11
N TRP A 49 4.37 4.04 8.25
CA TRP A 49 3.00 3.61 7.95
C TRP A 49 2.27 3.13 9.20
N ARG A 50 2.92 2.38 10.09
CA ARG A 50 2.31 1.94 11.36
C ARG A 50 1.97 3.11 12.29
N ARG A 51 2.71 4.22 12.23
CA ARG A 51 2.35 5.45 12.96
C ARG A 51 1.08 6.06 12.39
N ALA A 52 0.98 6.18 11.07
CA ALA A 52 -0.24 6.67 10.41
C ALA A 52 -1.44 5.76 10.73
N ALA A 53 -1.26 4.44 10.69
CA ALA A 53 -2.30 3.47 11.06
C ALA A 53 -2.76 3.62 12.51
N ALA A 54 -1.84 3.84 13.46
CA ALA A 54 -2.19 4.08 14.86
C ALA A 54 -2.97 5.38 15.06
N ILE A 55 -2.62 6.45 14.33
CA ILE A 55 -3.37 7.71 14.33
C ILE A 55 -4.78 7.49 13.76
N ALA A 56 -4.89 6.77 12.63
CA ALA A 56 -6.16 6.50 11.97
C ALA A 56 -7.18 5.83 12.89
N THR A 57 -6.75 4.94 13.80
CA THR A 57 -7.61 4.31 14.81
C THR A 57 -8.30 5.33 15.72
N VAL A 58 -7.65 6.44 16.06
CA VAL A 58 -8.22 7.46 16.96
C VAL A 58 -9.26 8.34 16.25
N TYR A 59 -9.22 8.40 14.92
CA TYR A 59 -10.15 9.17 14.09
C TYR A 59 -11.22 8.29 13.43
N ASP A 60 -11.30 7.00 13.75
CA ASP A 60 -12.16 6.02 13.08
C ASP A 60 -11.98 5.98 11.54
N VAL A 61 -10.77 6.27 11.07
CA VAL A 61 -10.40 6.19 9.64
C VAL A 61 -9.84 4.82 9.35
N LYS A 62 -10.31 4.19 8.27
CA LYS A 62 -9.81 2.88 7.83
C LYS A 62 -8.48 3.03 7.10
N MET A 63 -7.63 2.02 7.20
CA MET A 63 -6.37 1.98 6.47
C MET A 63 -6.53 1.20 5.17
N ALA A 64 -6.20 1.87 4.07
CA ALA A 64 -5.85 1.27 2.80
C ALA A 64 -4.34 1.44 2.58
N HIS A 65 -3.84 1.00 1.43
CA HIS A 65 -2.46 1.26 1.02
C HIS A 65 -2.47 1.41 -0.49
N HIS A 66 -1.85 2.47 -0.98
CA HIS A 66 -1.65 2.65 -2.42
C HIS A 66 -0.73 1.53 -2.92
N GLU A 67 -1.28 0.66 -3.77
CA GLU A 67 -0.52 -0.40 -4.46
C GLU A 67 0.44 -1.21 -3.56
N GLU A 68 1.70 -1.38 -3.98
CA GLU A 68 2.77 -2.10 -3.27
C GLU A 68 2.33 -3.39 -2.54
N PRO A 69 1.60 -4.30 -3.22
CA PRO A 69 0.96 -5.48 -2.61
C PRO A 69 1.94 -6.40 -1.86
N GLN A 70 3.22 -6.39 -2.24
CA GLN A 70 4.29 -7.15 -1.58
C GLN A 70 4.56 -6.73 -0.14
N VAL A 71 4.26 -5.49 0.24
CA VAL A 71 4.39 -5.03 1.63
C VAL A 71 3.02 -4.68 2.23
N ALA A 72 2.14 -4.08 1.42
CA ALA A 72 0.80 -3.68 1.83
C ALA A 72 -0.03 -4.84 2.38
N SER A 73 0.12 -6.05 1.83
CA SER A 73 -0.60 -7.25 2.28
C SER A 73 -0.36 -7.55 3.75
N HIS A 74 0.91 -7.57 4.17
CA HIS A 74 1.29 -7.76 5.57
C HIS A 74 0.85 -6.59 6.44
N LEU A 75 1.02 -5.36 5.96
CA LEU A 75 0.64 -4.15 6.72
C LEU A 75 -0.86 -4.12 7.02
N LEU A 76 -1.69 -4.28 5.99
CA LEU A 76 -3.14 -4.21 6.10
C LEU A 76 -3.72 -5.39 6.90
N ALA A 77 -3.19 -6.60 6.71
CA ALA A 77 -3.63 -7.77 7.47
C ALA A 77 -3.26 -7.71 8.97
N SER A 78 -2.25 -6.91 9.34
CA SER A 78 -1.74 -6.82 10.72
C SER A 78 -2.56 -5.91 11.65
N ILE A 79 -3.52 -5.16 11.12
CA ILE A 79 -4.30 -4.16 11.87
C ILE A 79 -5.80 -4.43 11.74
N PRO A 80 -6.63 -4.09 12.76
CA PRO A 80 -8.06 -4.40 12.76
C PRO A 80 -8.88 -3.54 11.78
N HIS A 81 -8.33 -2.43 11.32
CA HIS A 81 -8.98 -1.45 10.45
C HIS A 81 -8.34 -1.38 9.05
N GLY A 82 -7.59 -2.40 8.66
CA GLY A 82 -7.13 -2.61 7.28
C GLY A 82 -8.27 -3.02 6.35
N THR A 83 -8.14 -2.74 5.05
CA THR A 83 -9.25 -2.90 4.09
C THR A 83 -9.00 -3.94 3.01
N TYR A 84 -8.37 -3.54 1.91
CA TYR A 84 -8.22 -4.32 0.69
C TYR A 84 -6.86 -4.05 0.06
N LEU A 85 -6.41 -4.99 -0.77
CA LEU A 85 -5.16 -4.86 -1.50
C LEU A 85 -5.36 -4.28 -2.88
N GLU A 86 -4.42 -3.45 -3.30
CA GLU A 86 -4.36 -2.87 -4.64
C GLU A 86 -3.23 -3.53 -5.42
N PHE A 87 -3.50 -3.89 -6.67
CA PHE A 87 -2.49 -4.32 -7.64
C PHE A 87 -3.04 -4.13 -9.05
N PHE A 88 -2.18 -3.95 -10.04
CA PHE A 88 -2.63 -3.72 -11.41
C PHE A 88 -2.93 -5.01 -12.16
N HIS A 89 -3.65 -4.86 -13.27
CA HIS A 89 -3.67 -5.87 -14.33
C HIS A 89 -2.24 -6.16 -14.85
N PRO A 90 -1.87 -7.42 -15.18
CA PRO A 90 -0.49 -7.81 -15.53
C PRO A 90 0.15 -7.02 -16.68
N LYS A 91 -0.67 -6.51 -17.61
CA LYS A 91 -0.19 -5.69 -18.73
C LYS A 91 0.22 -4.26 -18.33
N ARG A 92 -0.26 -3.76 -17.19
CA ARG A 92 0.01 -2.41 -16.70
C ARG A 92 1.16 -2.40 -15.71
N ASP A 93 1.17 -3.34 -14.76
CA ASP A 93 2.34 -3.61 -13.94
C ASP A 93 2.62 -5.11 -13.94
N PRO A 94 3.76 -5.55 -14.48
CA PRO A 94 4.14 -6.95 -14.46
C PRO A 94 4.88 -7.34 -13.17
N ILE A 95 5.26 -6.40 -12.30
CA ILE A 95 6.14 -6.68 -11.15
C ILE A 95 5.45 -7.61 -10.16
N TRP A 96 4.26 -7.27 -9.66
CA TRP A 96 3.56 -8.14 -8.70
C TRP A 96 3.26 -9.55 -9.24
N HIS A 97 3.01 -9.65 -10.55
CA HIS A 97 2.62 -10.91 -11.18
C HIS A 97 3.78 -11.86 -11.45
N ASN A 98 5.01 -11.34 -11.58
CA ASN A 98 6.18 -12.13 -11.98
C ASN A 98 7.32 -12.10 -10.96
N MET A 99 7.40 -11.10 -10.09
CA MET A 99 8.55 -10.94 -9.18
C MET A 99 8.52 -11.90 -7.99
N ILE A 100 7.33 -12.37 -7.59
CA ILE A 100 7.15 -13.27 -6.44
C ILE A 100 6.71 -14.64 -6.95
N ALA A 101 7.63 -15.60 -6.91
CA ALA A 101 7.46 -16.95 -7.42
C ALA A 101 6.45 -17.78 -6.60
N ASN A 102 6.39 -17.53 -5.29
CA ASN A 102 5.49 -18.20 -4.36
C ASN A 102 4.24 -17.35 -4.02
N ARG A 103 3.81 -16.48 -4.94
CA ARG A 103 2.68 -15.58 -4.70
C ARG A 103 1.40 -16.41 -4.44
N PRO A 104 0.64 -16.14 -3.36
CA PRO A 104 -0.60 -16.85 -3.10
C PRO A 104 -1.62 -16.63 -4.21
N PRO A 105 -2.45 -17.64 -4.54
CA PRO A 105 -3.54 -17.47 -5.48
C PRO A 105 -4.61 -16.53 -4.90
N LEU A 106 -5.36 -15.88 -5.79
CA LEU A 106 -6.60 -15.20 -5.43
C LEU A 106 -7.73 -16.23 -5.47
N ILE A 107 -8.41 -16.41 -4.34
CA ILE A 107 -9.56 -17.31 -4.20
C ILE A 107 -10.72 -16.45 -3.69
N ASP A 108 -11.81 -16.39 -4.47
CA ASP A 108 -13.01 -15.59 -4.17
C ASP A 108 -12.71 -14.11 -3.85
N GLY A 109 -11.71 -13.53 -4.51
CA GLY A 109 -11.29 -12.15 -4.31
C GLY A 109 -10.37 -11.92 -3.11
N HIS A 110 -10.03 -12.97 -2.36
CA HIS A 110 -9.14 -12.91 -1.20
C HIS A 110 -7.77 -13.50 -1.51
N MET A 111 -6.75 -12.94 -0.86
CA MET A 111 -5.38 -13.47 -0.86
C MET A 111 -5.00 -13.85 0.57
N GLN A 112 -4.71 -15.13 0.80
CA GLN A 112 -4.26 -15.63 2.09
C GLN A 112 -2.74 -15.53 2.19
N LEU A 113 -2.23 -14.83 3.21
CA LEU A 113 -0.79 -14.80 3.51
C LEU A 113 -0.31 -16.15 4.06
N ASN A 114 0.95 -16.47 3.80
CA ASN A 114 1.63 -17.65 4.33
C ASN A 114 2.28 -17.37 5.69
N ASP A 115 2.62 -18.42 6.44
CA ASP A 115 3.24 -18.33 7.77
C ASP A 115 4.78 -18.26 7.72
N THR A 116 5.37 -18.00 6.54
CA THR A 116 6.83 -17.93 6.39
C THR A 116 7.37 -16.66 7.04
N PRO A 117 8.50 -16.70 7.77
CA PRO A 117 9.06 -15.52 8.41
C PRO A 117 9.35 -14.34 7.47
N GLY A 118 9.24 -13.12 8.01
CA GLY A 118 9.46 -11.89 7.25
C GLY A 118 8.29 -11.59 6.32
N LEU A 119 8.58 -11.14 5.09
CA LEU A 119 7.55 -10.99 4.05
C LEU A 119 7.14 -12.33 3.42
N GLY A 120 7.90 -13.41 3.66
CA GLY A 120 7.57 -14.74 3.16
C GLY A 120 7.61 -14.91 1.64
N TRP A 121 8.28 -14.01 0.91
CA TRP A 121 8.35 -14.03 -0.56
C TRP A 121 9.62 -14.71 -1.09
N GLU A 122 9.42 -15.61 -2.03
CA GLU A 122 10.46 -16.15 -2.90
C GLU A 122 10.51 -15.31 -4.17
N LEU A 123 11.63 -14.61 -4.40
CA LEU A 123 11.79 -13.77 -5.57
C LEU A 123 12.14 -14.59 -6.81
N ASP A 124 11.45 -14.35 -7.93
CA ASP A 124 11.80 -14.92 -9.23
C ASP A 124 13.13 -14.33 -9.71
N ARG A 125 14.19 -15.14 -9.59
CA ARG A 125 15.56 -14.74 -9.94
C ARG A 125 15.77 -14.58 -11.43
N ASP A 126 15.03 -15.30 -12.26
CA ASP A 126 15.13 -15.20 -13.71
C ASP A 126 14.47 -13.92 -14.21
N TYR A 127 13.31 -13.55 -13.65
CA TYR A 127 12.66 -12.28 -13.92
C TYR A 127 13.57 -11.10 -13.52
N ILE A 128 14.15 -11.15 -12.32
CA ILE A 128 15.13 -10.14 -11.88
C ILE A 128 16.34 -10.09 -12.81
N LYS A 129 16.92 -11.24 -13.16
CA LYS A 129 18.10 -11.32 -14.04
C LYS A 129 17.82 -10.72 -15.42
N LYS A 130 16.61 -10.89 -15.94
CA LYS A 130 16.18 -10.39 -17.24
C LYS A 130 16.10 -8.87 -17.29
N TYR A 131 15.64 -8.22 -16.21
CA TYR A 131 15.35 -6.78 -16.20
C TYR A 131 16.32 -5.93 -15.38
N ARG A 132 17.23 -6.53 -14.61
CA ARG A 132 18.29 -5.77 -13.92
C ARG A 132 19.14 -5.01 -14.92
N ILE A 133 19.50 -3.77 -14.59
CA ILE A 133 20.45 -2.95 -15.31
C ILE A 133 21.77 -2.89 -14.53
N ALA A 134 22.90 -2.92 -15.24
CA ALA A 134 24.23 -2.91 -14.61
C ALA A 134 24.60 -1.51 -14.06
N GLU A 135 24.12 -0.46 -14.73
CA GLU A 135 24.35 0.93 -14.35
C GLU A 135 23.01 1.68 -14.38
N ARG A 136 22.77 2.52 -13.36
CA ARG A 136 21.62 3.42 -13.32
C ARG A 136 21.92 4.61 -14.22
N VAL A 137 21.37 4.63 -15.43
CA VAL A 137 21.40 5.81 -16.29
C VAL A 137 20.23 6.71 -15.87
N SER A 138 20.48 7.65 -14.95
CA SER A 138 19.56 8.76 -14.75
C SER A 138 19.95 9.88 -15.71
N GLU A 139 19.24 10.02 -16.82
CA GLU A 139 19.22 11.31 -17.51
C GLU A 139 18.54 12.31 -16.56
N LEU A 140 19.35 13.13 -15.88
CA LEU A 140 18.86 14.33 -15.23
C LEU A 140 18.25 15.21 -16.34
N LYS A 141 16.93 15.28 -16.40
CA LYS A 141 16.22 16.38 -17.04
C LYS A 141 15.82 17.40 -15.98
#